data_AF-A0A3D2M1A4-F1
#
_entry.id   AF-A0A3D2M1A4-F1
#
_cell.length_a   1.000
_cell.length_b   1.000
_cell.length_c   1.000
_cell.angle_alpha   90.00
_cell.angle_beta   90.00
_cell.angle_gamma   90.00
#
_symmetry.space_group_name_H-M   'P 1'
#
loop_
_entity.id
_entity.type
_entity.pdbx_description
1 polymer ?
#
loop_
_entity_poly.entity_id
_entity_poly.type
_entity_poly.pdbx_seq_one_letter_code
_entity_poly.pdbx_strand_id
1 'polypeptide(L)'
;DLLKVSRIDHGVRAAEDPKLIERLIDEQIPLTVCPLSNTKLCVFDDMSQHNILQLLEQGVKVTVNSDDPAYFGGYLTENFMALHDSL
;
A
#
# COMPACT_ATOMS: atom_id res chain seq x y z
N ASP A 1 -16.37 -5.81 -8.67
CA ASP A 1 -17.67 -5.97 -9.39
C ASP A 1 -18.89 -6.01 -8.50
N LEU A 2 -19.01 -6.99 -7.61
CA LEU A 2 -20.19 -7.13 -6.75
C LEU A 2 -20.41 -5.91 -5.84
N LEU A 3 -19.35 -5.48 -5.15
CA LEU A 3 -19.39 -4.37 -4.17
C LEU A 3 -19.25 -2.98 -4.79
N LYS A 4 -18.87 -2.89 -6.08
CA LYS A 4 -18.68 -1.63 -6.82
C LYS A 4 -17.83 -0.59 -6.07
N VAL A 5 -16.72 -1.03 -5.49
CA VAL A 5 -15.81 -0.17 -4.72
C VAL A 5 -15.09 0.83 -5.62
N SER A 6 -14.79 2.01 -5.08
CA SER A 6 -14.04 3.07 -5.77
C SER A 6 -12.57 3.17 -5.33
N ARG A 7 -12.20 2.40 -4.30
CA ARG A 7 -10.83 2.24 -3.77
C ARG A 7 -10.75 0.92 -3.01
N ILE A 8 -9.52 0.44 -2.79
CA ILE A 8 -9.26 -0.74 -1.96
C ILE A 8 -8.30 -0.30 -0.86
N ASP A 9 -8.67 -0.57 0.39
CA ASP A 9 -7.80 -0.24 1.51
C ASP A 9 -6.69 -1.29 1.67
N HIS A 10 -5.45 -0.82 1.87
CA HIS A 10 -4.20 -1.56 1.77
C HIS A 10 -3.94 -2.14 0.38
N GLY A 11 -4.54 -3.29 0.06
CA GLY A 11 -4.44 -3.95 -1.25
C GLY A 11 -3.03 -4.44 -1.68
N VAL A 12 -1.99 -4.31 -0.85
CA VAL A 12 -0.59 -4.63 -1.22
C VAL A 12 -0.35 -6.05 -1.70
N ARG A 13 -1.18 -7.01 -1.27
CA ARG A 13 -1.15 -8.41 -1.71
C ARG A 13 -1.77 -8.65 -3.09
N ALA A 14 -2.36 -7.62 -3.71
CA ALA A 14 -2.78 -7.71 -5.11
C ALA A 14 -1.62 -8.08 -6.04
N ALA A 15 -0.38 -7.77 -5.65
CA ALA A 15 0.85 -8.15 -6.36
C ALA A 15 1.02 -9.67 -6.55
N GLU A 16 0.31 -10.51 -5.79
CA GLU A 16 0.33 -11.97 -5.91
C GLU A 16 -0.50 -12.48 -7.11
N ASP A 17 -1.37 -11.64 -7.68
CA ASP A 17 -2.19 -11.97 -8.85
C ASP A 17 -1.93 -10.98 -10.00
N PRO A 18 -1.18 -11.39 -11.05
CA PRO A 18 -0.86 -10.53 -12.19
C PRO A 18 -2.10 -9.99 -12.93
N LYS A 19 -3.20 -10.76 -12.99
CA LYS A 19 -4.42 -10.30 -13.66
C LYS A 19 -5.13 -9.23 -12.85
N LEU A 20 -5.06 -9.34 -11.52
CA LEU A 20 -5.59 -8.31 -10.64
C LEU A 20 -4.79 -7.01 -10.76
N ILE A 21 -3.46 -7.10 -10.85
CA ILE A 21 -2.60 -5.92 -11.08
C ILE A 21 -2.96 -5.24 -12.40
N GLU A 22 -3.02 -5.98 -13.51
CA GLU A 22 -3.41 -5.44 -14.83
C GLU A 22 -4.74 -4.69 -14.74
N ARG A 23 -5.73 -5.30 -14.08
CA ARG A 23 -7.03 -4.68 -13.87
C ARG A 23 -6.97 -3.40 -13.02
N LEU A 24 -6.22 -3.39 -11.94
CA LEU A 24 -6.08 -2.21 -11.07
C LEU A 24 -5.42 -1.04 -11.81
N ILE A 25 -4.49 -1.34 -12.71
CA ILE A 25 -3.85 -0.36 -13.61
C ILE A 25 -4.88 0.17 -14.61
N ASP A 26 -5.60 -0.71 -15.31
CA ASP A 26 -6.56 -0.30 -16.35
C ASP A 26 -7.73 0.51 -15.79
N GLU A 27 -8.29 0.06 -14.66
CA GLU A 27 -9.45 0.71 -14.02
C GLU A 27 -9.05 1.89 -13.11
N GLN A 28 -7.75 2.08 -12.87
CA GLN A 28 -7.21 3.13 -12.00
C GLN A 28 -7.84 3.15 -10.59
N ILE A 29 -8.14 1.97 -10.05
CA ILE A 29 -8.67 1.81 -8.69
C ILE A 29 -7.51 2.02 -7.69
N PRO A 30 -7.56 3.04 -6.82
CA PRO A 30 -6.49 3.34 -5.91
C PRO A 30 -6.40 2.33 -4.76
N LEU A 31 -5.16 1.98 -4.40
CA LEU A 31 -4.81 1.27 -3.17
C LEU A 31 -4.39 2.27 -2.09
N THR A 32 -5.09 2.29 -0.95
CA THR A 32 -4.74 3.15 0.19
C THR A 32 -3.74 2.43 1.09
N VAL A 33 -2.45 2.56 0.79
CA VAL A 33 -1.38 1.80 1.44
C VAL A 33 -0.99 2.46 2.77
N CYS A 34 -0.70 1.63 3.77
CA CYS A 34 -0.37 2.07 5.13
C CYS A 34 0.96 1.43 5.58
N PRO A 35 2.12 2.00 5.23
CA PRO A 35 3.41 1.35 5.40
C PRO A 35 3.70 0.90 6.83
N LEU A 36 3.56 1.78 7.82
CA LEU A 36 3.84 1.45 9.22
C LEU A 36 2.88 0.37 9.74
N SER A 37 1.60 0.41 9.35
CA SER A 37 0.62 -0.64 9.69
C SER A 37 1.03 -1.99 9.07
N ASN A 38 1.42 -2.00 7.80
CA ASN A 38 1.83 -3.23 7.12
C ASN A 38 3.07 -3.88 7.76
N THR A 39 4.04 -3.11 8.24
CA THR A 39 5.17 -3.66 9.01
C THR A 39 4.76 -4.10 10.42
N LYS A 40 3.98 -3.28 11.15
CA LYS A 40 3.56 -3.59 12.54
C LYS A 40 2.66 -4.81 12.65
N LEU A 41 1.87 -5.08 11.63
CA LEU A 41 0.97 -6.24 11.54
C LEU A 41 1.60 -7.43 10.79
N CYS A 42 2.91 -7.38 10.54
CA CYS A 42 3.68 -8.45 9.90
C CYS A 42 3.14 -8.85 8.51
N VAL A 43 2.59 -7.89 7.76
CA VAL A 43 2.34 -8.08 6.32
C VAL A 43 3.68 -8.10 5.57
N PHE A 44 4.61 -7.26 6.02
CA PHE A 44 6.03 -7.31 5.69
C PHE A 44 6.82 -7.39 7.00
N ASP A 45 7.93 -8.15 7.02
CA ASP A 45 8.75 -8.30 8.22
C ASP A 45 9.57 -7.03 8.49
N ASP A 46 9.96 -6.32 7.43
CA ASP A 46 10.76 -5.10 7.48
C ASP A 46 10.30 -4.08 6.41
N MET A 47 10.52 -2.79 6.65
CA MET A 47 10.12 -1.73 5.71
C MET A 47 10.83 -1.86 4.36
N SER A 48 12.07 -2.35 4.32
CA SER A 48 12.83 -2.57 3.06
C SER A 48 12.20 -3.61 2.13
N GLN A 49 11.27 -4.43 2.64
CA GLN A 49 10.53 -5.42 1.85
C GLN A 49 9.21 -4.86 1.28
N HIS A 50 8.83 -3.64 1.67
CA HIS A 50 7.54 -3.09 1.29
C HIS A 50 7.45 -2.83 -0.21
N ASN A 51 6.43 -3.38 -0.86
CA ASN A 51 6.28 -3.34 -2.31
C ASN A 51 5.59 -2.07 -2.88
N ILE A 52 5.43 -0.98 -2.10
CA ILE A 52 4.63 0.18 -2.54
C ILE A 52 5.26 0.87 -3.76
N LEU A 53 6.59 1.00 -3.80
CA LEU A 53 7.29 1.59 -4.95
C LEU A 53 7.20 0.69 -6.17
N GLN A 54 7.30 -0.64 -6.00
CA GLN A 54 7.09 -1.58 -7.10
C GLN A 54 5.68 -1.45 -7.70
N LEU A 55 4.64 -1.36 -6.86
CA LEU A 55 3.27 -1.15 -7.32
C LEU A 55 3.12 0.17 -8.09
N LEU A 56 3.72 1.25 -7.56
CA LEU A 56 3.74 2.55 -8.22
C LEU A 56 4.44 2.51 -9.58
N GLU A 57 5.60 1.87 -9.67
CA GLU A 57 6.38 1.69 -10.91
C GLU A 57 5.65 0.86 -11.96
N GLN A 58 4.85 -0.12 -11.54
CA GLN A 58 3.96 -0.89 -12.43
C GLN A 58 2.78 -0.07 -12.97
N GLY A 59 2.53 1.13 -12.42
CA GLY A 59 1.41 1.99 -12.81
C GLY A 59 0.15 1.82 -11.96
N VAL A 60 0.22 1.04 -10.88
CA VAL A 60 -0.87 0.94 -9.90
C VAL A 60 -0.99 2.26 -9.16
N LYS A 61 -2.21 2.77 -9.05
CA LYS A 61 -2.49 3.99 -8.30
C LYS A 61 -2.39 3.70 -6.81
N VAL A 62 -1.34 4.17 -6.14
CA VAL A 62 -1.14 4.01 -4.70
C VAL A 62 -1.20 5.36 -3.98
N THR A 63 -1.66 5.36 -2.73
CA THR A 63 -1.55 6.51 -1.82
C THR A 63 -0.94 6.08 -0.49
N VAL A 64 -0.29 6.99 0.22
CA VAL A 64 0.28 6.75 1.56
C VAL A 64 -0.68 7.25 2.63
N ASN A 65 -0.95 6.43 3.64
CA ASN A 65 -1.89 6.71 4.73
C ASN A 65 -1.33 6.19 6.07
N SER A 66 -1.88 6.65 7.19
CA SER A 66 -1.39 6.29 8.54
C SER A 66 -2.09 5.11 9.19
N ASP A 67 -3.25 4.69 8.66
CA ASP A 67 -4.15 3.74 9.33
C ASP A 67 -4.50 4.23 10.75
N ASP A 68 -4.15 3.48 11.80
CA ASP A 68 -4.26 3.89 13.20
C ASP A 68 -2.92 4.40 13.78
N PRO A 69 -2.57 5.70 13.59
CA PRO A 69 -1.25 6.24 13.95
C PRO A 69 -0.87 6.06 15.43
N ALA A 70 -1.87 6.06 16.32
CA ALA A 70 -1.67 5.86 17.76
C ALA A 70 -1.13 4.46 18.11
N TYR A 71 -1.43 3.44 17.30
CA TYR A 71 -0.94 2.08 17.50
C TYR A 71 0.33 1.79 16.71
N PHE A 72 0.52 2.42 15.54
CA PHE A 72 1.60 2.08 14.62
C PHE A 72 2.81 3.02 14.67
N GLY A 73 2.76 4.06 15.50
CA GLY A 73 3.92 4.86 15.87
C GLY A 73 4.25 5.98 14.89
N GLY A 74 3.28 6.44 14.10
CA GLY A 74 3.49 7.53 13.15
C GLY A 74 2.22 7.99 12.44
N TYR A 75 2.10 9.30 12.24
CA TYR A 75 1.09 9.93 11.39
C TYR A 75 1.54 9.88 9.93
N LEU A 76 0.90 10.68 9.07
CA LEU A 76 1.15 10.66 7.63
C LEU A 76 2.64 10.93 7.30
N THR A 77 3.25 11.93 7.93
CA THR A 77 4.65 12.30 7.68
C THR A 77 5.60 11.16 8.01
N GLU A 78 5.41 10.47 9.14
CA GLU A 78 6.25 9.36 9.54
C GLU A 78 6.15 8.17 8.59
N ASN A 79 4.99 7.95 7.96
CA ASN A 79 4.86 6.94 6.90
C ASN A 79 5.66 7.32 5.65
N PHE A 80 5.65 8.59 5.24
CA PHE A 80 6.51 9.05 4.14
C PHE A 80 8.00 8.97 4.49
N MET A 81 8.39 9.35 5.70
CA MET A 81 9.78 9.25 6.17
C MET A 81 10.25 7.80 6.21
N ALA A 82 9.44 6.88 6.74
CA ALA A 82 9.80 5.46 6.80
C ALA A 82 10.03 4.86 5.40
N LEU A 83 9.21 5.25 4.41
CA LEU A 83 9.42 4.88 3.02
C LEU A 83 10.71 5.51 2.47
N HIS A 84 10.90 6.81 2.66
CA HIS A 84 12.08 7.54 2.17
C HIS A 84 13.40 7.00 2.71
N ASP A 85 13.42 6.60 3.98
CA ASP A 85 14.63 6.16 4.67
C ASP A 85 14.96 4.68 4.37
N SER A 86 14.00 3.89 3.87
CA SER A 86 14.12 2.42 3.77
C SER A 86 14.01 1.85 2.35
N LEU A 87 13.49 2.61 1.37
CA LEU A 87 13.26 2.19 -0.01
C LEU A 87 13.97 3.10 -1.00
#